data_AF-A0A2G6PQZ6-F1
#
_entry.id   AF-A0A2G6PQZ6-F1
#
_cell.length_a   1.000
_cell.length_b   1.000
_cell.length_c   1.000
_cell.angle_alpha   90.00
_cell.angle_beta   90.00
_cell.angle_gamma   90.00
#
_symmetry.space_group_name_H-M   'P 1'
#
loop_
_entity.id
_entity.type
_entity.pdbx_description
1 polymer ?
#
loop_
_entity_poly.entity_id
_entity_poly.type
_entity_poly.pdbx_seq_one_letter_code
_entity_poly.pdbx_strand_id
1 'polypeptide(L)'
;MERKRLYKLIIAVLVILNIGLVVFMFLSKSPHPGPPPHEGILARELGIEGEHVAKIDVLEKEHHREKQALMKKDRELHETLFSKIGTDEDVTSLQAEIEKNHAQIEKMTYDFFNEVAMYCTKEQRAELKETIYHAFHQMRGPRR
;
A
#
# COMPACT_ATOMS: atom_id res chain seq x y z
N MET A 1 -56.74 -4.57 22.49
CA MET A 1 -55.89 -3.38 22.21
C MET A 1 -56.19 -2.88 20.80
N GLU A 2 -56.44 -1.59 20.65
CA GLU A 2 -56.65 -0.92 19.35
C GLU A 2 -55.54 -1.29 18.34
N ARG A 3 -55.88 -1.86 17.17
CA ARG A 3 -54.91 -2.28 16.13
C ARG A 3 -53.88 -1.18 15.81
N LYS A 4 -54.32 0.09 15.83
CA LYS A 4 -53.47 1.26 15.62
C LYS A 4 -52.37 1.42 16.68
N ARG A 5 -52.63 1.03 17.94
CA ARG A 5 -51.63 1.06 19.02
C ARG A 5 -50.59 -0.06 18.87
N LEU A 6 -51.02 -1.24 18.38
CA LEU A 6 -50.11 -2.35 18.10
C LEU A 6 -49.14 -2.00 16.95
N TYR A 7 -49.64 -1.44 15.84
CA TYR A 7 -48.77 -1.02 14.73
C TYR A 7 -47.79 0.09 15.14
N LYS A 8 -48.25 1.07 15.93
CA LYS A 8 -47.34 2.11 16.47
C LYS A 8 -46.23 1.53 17.33
N LEU A 9 -46.54 0.53 18.15
CA LEU A 9 -45.55 -0.14 19.00
C LEU A 9 -44.54 -0.93 18.15
N ILE A 10 -45.01 -1.70 17.16
CA ILE A 10 -44.13 -2.46 16.25
C ILE A 10 -43.19 -1.52 15.49
N ILE A 11 -43.71 -0.41 14.94
CA ILE A 11 -42.91 0.58 14.21
C ILE A 11 -41.87 1.21 15.15
N ALA A 12 -42.26 1.59 16.38
CA ALA A 12 -41.35 2.17 17.34
C ALA A 12 -40.21 1.21 17.71
N VAL A 13 -40.51 -0.06 17.94
CA VAL A 13 -39.49 -1.10 18.21
C VAL A 13 -38.56 -1.27 17.01
N LEU A 14 -39.09 -1.31 15.80
CA LEU A 14 -38.29 -1.47 14.58
C LEU A 14 -37.32 -0.29 14.38
N VAL A 15 -37.76 0.93 14.65
CA VAL A 15 -36.90 2.14 14.58
C VAL A 15 -35.79 2.07 15.61
N ILE A 16 -36.11 1.71 16.86
CA ILE A 16 -35.09 1.59 17.93
C ILE A 16 -34.06 0.52 17.58
N LEU A 17 -34.49 -0.61 17.01
CA LEU A 17 -33.61 -1.70 16.64
C LEU A 17 -32.67 -1.32 15.48
N ASN A 18 -33.18 -0.59 14.48
CA ASN A 18 -32.35 -0.07 13.39
C ASN A 18 -31.34 0.97 13.88
N ILE A 19 -31.75 1.89 14.74
CA ILE A 19 -30.84 2.89 15.35
C ILE A 19 -29.78 2.18 16.18
N GLY A 20 -30.17 1.21 17.01
CA GLY A 20 -29.25 0.42 17.81
C GLY A 20 -28.22 -0.33 16.96
N LEU A 21 -28.63 -0.87 15.80
CA LEU A 21 -27.74 -1.58 14.88
C LEU A 21 -26.74 -0.64 14.19
N VAL A 22 -27.20 0.55 13.79
CA VAL A 22 -26.31 1.60 13.23
C VAL A 22 -25.31 2.04 14.30
N VAL A 23 -25.77 2.39 15.50
CA VAL A 23 -24.90 2.80 16.61
C VAL A 23 -23.90 1.70 16.96
N PHE A 24 -24.35 0.45 17.05
CA PHE A 24 -23.48 -0.71 17.29
C PHE A 24 -22.42 -0.83 16.20
N MET A 25 -22.77 -0.70 14.93
CA MET A 25 -21.81 -0.78 13.81
C MET A 25 -20.76 0.35 13.84
N PHE A 26 -21.15 1.55 14.29
CA PHE A 26 -20.23 2.68 14.46
C PHE A 26 -19.29 2.48 15.67
N LEU A 27 -19.78 1.92 16.78
CA LEU A 27 -18.99 1.63 17.98
C LEU A 27 -18.14 0.36 17.84
N SER A 28 -18.61 -0.62 17.06
CA SER A 28 -17.93 -1.90 16.80
C SER A 28 -16.95 -1.81 15.63
N LYS A 29 -16.62 -0.60 15.16
CA LYS A 29 -15.57 -0.37 14.18
C LYS A 29 -14.23 -0.64 14.88
N SER A 30 -13.96 -1.92 15.14
CA SER A 30 -12.64 -2.39 15.49
C SER A 30 -11.71 -1.87 14.40
N PRO A 31 -10.55 -1.28 14.73
CA PRO A 31 -9.53 -1.05 13.72
C PRO A 31 -9.31 -2.43 13.09
N HIS A 32 -9.70 -2.59 11.83
CA HIS A 32 -9.25 -3.76 11.11
C HIS A 32 -7.74 -3.73 11.30
N PRO A 33 -7.11 -4.75 11.92
CA PRO A 33 -5.69 -4.85 11.81
C PRO A 33 -5.47 -4.83 10.30
N GLY A 34 -4.78 -3.80 9.82
CA GLY A 34 -4.30 -3.82 8.44
C GLY A 34 -3.62 -5.18 8.23
N PRO A 35 -3.58 -5.69 6.99
CA PRO A 35 -2.84 -6.92 6.71
C PRO A 35 -1.50 -6.86 7.47
N PRO A 36 -1.14 -7.91 8.22
CA PRO A 36 0.04 -7.88 9.07
C PRO A 36 1.22 -7.37 8.25
N PRO A 37 2.09 -6.51 8.83
CA PRO A 37 3.21 -5.94 8.10
C PRO A 37 3.95 -7.09 7.45
N HIS A 38 4.08 -6.98 6.13
CA HIS A 38 4.68 -7.98 5.25
C HIS A 38 6.20 -8.04 5.47
N GLU A 39 6.63 -8.28 6.70
CA GLU A 39 8.05 -8.38 7.04
C GLU A 39 8.54 -9.80 6.71
N GLY A 40 9.60 -9.90 5.91
CA GLY A 40 10.28 -11.17 5.60
C GLY A 40 9.63 -11.99 4.48
N ILE A 41 8.76 -11.39 3.65
CA ILE A 41 8.17 -12.10 2.51
C ILE A 41 9.28 -12.48 1.52
N LEU A 42 10.19 -11.57 1.20
CA LEU A 42 11.24 -11.83 0.22
C LEU A 42 12.17 -12.98 0.61
N ALA A 43 12.64 -13.01 1.86
CA ALA A 43 13.50 -14.09 2.33
C ALA A 43 12.77 -15.45 2.33
N ARG A 44 11.48 -15.46 2.73
CA ARG A 44 10.65 -16.67 2.73
C ARG A 44 10.27 -17.13 1.33
N GLU A 45 9.98 -16.20 0.42
CA GLU A 45 9.56 -16.47 -0.97
C GLU A 45 10.73 -16.99 -1.82
N LEU A 46 11.96 -16.57 -1.51
CA LEU A 46 13.19 -17.07 -2.15
C LEU A 46 13.78 -18.31 -1.45
N GLY A 47 13.11 -18.83 -0.41
CA GLY A 47 13.59 -19.98 0.36
C GLY A 47 14.96 -19.77 1.00
N ILE A 48 15.29 -18.52 1.38
CA ILE A 48 16.57 -18.21 2.02
C ILE A 48 16.50 -18.68 3.46
N GLU A 49 17.32 -19.67 3.81
CA GLU A 49 17.42 -20.22 5.16
C GLU A 49 18.76 -19.82 5.81
N GLY A 50 18.74 -19.48 7.10
CA GLY A 50 19.95 -19.23 7.90
C GLY A 50 20.25 -17.76 8.21
N GLU A 51 21.54 -17.44 8.37
CA GLU A 51 22.04 -16.17 8.95
C GLU A 51 21.76 -14.92 8.08
N HIS A 52 21.38 -15.12 6.81
CA HIS A 52 21.09 -14.05 5.86
C HIS A 52 19.65 -13.52 5.97
N VAL A 53 18.73 -14.28 6.58
CA VAL A 53 17.32 -13.87 6.75
C VAL A 53 17.22 -12.59 7.57
N ALA A 54 17.89 -12.55 8.72
CA ALA A 54 17.87 -11.37 9.59
C ALA A 54 18.47 -10.12 8.92
N LYS A 55 19.44 -10.30 8.01
CA LYS A 55 20.02 -9.18 7.23
C LYS A 55 19.06 -8.69 6.17
N ILE A 56 18.40 -9.60 5.45
CA ILE A 56 17.41 -9.26 4.42
C ILE A 56 16.19 -8.59 5.05
N ASP A 57 15.74 -9.04 6.22
CA ASP A 57 14.62 -8.40 6.94
C ASP A 57 14.93 -6.96 7.35
N VAL A 58 16.17 -6.68 7.79
CA VAL A 58 16.61 -5.32 8.10
C VAL A 58 16.68 -4.47 6.82
N LEU A 59 17.22 -5.01 5.74
CA LEU A 59 17.26 -4.34 4.44
C LEU A 59 15.85 -4.03 3.92
N GLU A 60 14.91 -4.96 4.06
CA GLU A 60 13.51 -4.77 3.65
C GLU A 60 12.84 -3.65 4.45
N LYS A 61 13.06 -3.62 5.77
CA LYS A 61 12.53 -2.56 6.65
C LYS A 61 13.11 -1.19 6.31
N GLU A 62 14.41 -1.10 6.10
CA GLU A 62 15.08 0.15 5.76
C GLU A 62 14.62 0.65 4.39
N HIS A 63 14.62 -0.23 3.38
CA HIS A 63 14.11 0.08 2.05
C HIS A 63 12.65 0.55 2.09
N HIS A 64 11.79 -0.16 2.85
CA HIS A 64 10.39 0.21 2.97
C HIS A 64 10.21 1.60 3.60
N ARG A 65 10.95 1.90 4.67
CA ARG A 65 10.91 3.21 5.33
C ARG A 65 11.35 4.34 4.40
N GLU A 66 12.44 4.15 3.68
CA GLU A 66 12.97 5.15 2.74
C GLU A 66 12.04 5.35 1.55
N LYS A 67 11.48 4.25 1.03
CA LYS A 67 10.50 4.28 -0.05
C LYS A 67 9.25 5.04 0.33
N GLN A 68 8.74 4.87 1.55
CA GLN A 68 7.57 5.60 2.02
C GLN A 68 7.78 7.12 1.97
N ALA A 69 8.98 7.61 2.31
CA ALA A 69 9.28 9.04 2.24
C ALA A 69 9.22 9.56 0.79
N LEU A 70 9.77 8.81 -0.17
CA LEU A 70 9.74 9.17 -1.59
C LEU A 70 8.33 9.06 -2.19
N MET A 71 7.55 8.06 -1.79
CA MET A 71 6.14 7.91 -2.20
C MET A 71 5.28 9.07 -1.68
N LYS A 72 5.52 9.48 -0.42
CA LYS A 72 4.82 10.64 0.16
C LYS A 72 5.14 11.91 -0.63
N LYS A 73 6.43 12.14 -0.92
CA LYS A 73 6.88 13.26 -1.74
C LYS A 73 6.28 13.22 -3.14
N ASP A 74 6.22 12.03 -3.76
CA ASP A 74 5.61 11.84 -5.08
C ASP A 74 4.16 12.31 -5.10
N ARG A 75 3.40 11.90 -4.07
CA ARG A 75 2.00 12.30 -3.91
C ARG A 75 1.84 13.80 -3.75
N GLU A 76 2.65 14.43 -2.89
CA GLU A 76 2.61 15.87 -2.64
C GLU A 76 2.96 16.68 -3.90
N LEU A 77 3.94 16.22 -4.69
CA LEU A 77 4.31 16.85 -5.96
C LEU A 77 3.19 16.76 -6.99
N HIS A 78 2.55 15.59 -7.12
CA HIS A 78 1.41 15.40 -8.03
C HIS A 78 0.18 16.21 -7.58
N GLU A 79 -0.14 16.24 -6.28
CA GLU A 79 -1.20 17.09 -5.73
C GLU A 79 -0.96 18.57 -6.07
N THR A 80 0.28 19.04 -5.92
CA THR A 80 0.68 20.40 -6.28
C THR A 80 0.56 20.64 -7.79
N LEU A 81 0.95 19.67 -8.62
CA LEU A 81 0.90 19.79 -10.08
C LEU A 81 -0.54 19.95 -10.55
N PHE A 82 -1.44 19.10 -10.06
CA PHE A 82 -2.84 19.14 -10.46
C PHE A 82 -3.61 20.31 -9.84
N SER A 83 -3.16 20.87 -8.71
CA SER A 83 -3.74 22.10 -8.16
C SER A 83 -3.53 23.34 -9.04
N LYS A 84 -2.54 23.30 -9.95
CA LYS A 84 -2.22 24.40 -10.88
C LYS A 84 -3.06 24.38 -12.17
N ILE A 85 -3.97 23.41 -12.34
CA ILE A 85 -4.88 23.37 -13.50
C ILE A 85 -5.73 24.66 -13.52
N GLY A 86 -5.72 25.36 -14.65
CA GLY A 86 -6.48 26.60 -14.84
C GLY A 86 -5.74 27.87 -14.36
N THR A 87 -4.48 27.74 -13.95
CA THR A 87 -3.57 28.86 -13.70
C THR A 87 -2.60 29.03 -14.87
N ASP A 88 -2.05 30.24 -15.05
CA ASP A 88 -1.00 30.53 -16.06
C ASP A 88 0.42 30.33 -15.48
N GLU A 89 0.53 29.51 -14.42
CA GLU A 89 1.79 29.24 -13.74
C GLU A 89 2.62 28.21 -14.51
N ASP A 90 3.92 28.47 -14.65
CA ASP A 90 4.86 27.49 -15.21
C ASP A 90 5.04 26.30 -14.25
N VAL A 91 4.81 25.10 -14.78
CA VAL A 91 4.90 23.82 -14.05
C VAL A 91 6.17 23.04 -14.40
N THR A 92 7.03 23.57 -15.28
CA THR A 92 8.24 22.88 -15.77
C THR A 92 9.16 22.45 -14.64
N SER A 93 9.40 23.33 -13.65
CA SER A 93 10.22 23.00 -12.49
C SER A 93 9.61 21.87 -11.65
N LEU A 94 8.28 21.87 -11.51
CA LEU A 94 7.56 20.86 -10.73
C LEU A 94 7.58 19.49 -11.42
N GLN A 95 7.47 19.48 -12.75
CA GLN A 95 7.63 18.28 -13.57
C GLN A 95 9.05 17.69 -13.42
N ALA A 96 10.10 18.53 -13.48
CA ALA A 96 11.47 18.08 -13.28
C ALA A 96 11.69 17.47 -11.88
N GLU A 97 11.02 18.00 -10.85
CA GLU A 97 11.05 17.41 -9.50
C GLU A 97 10.34 16.05 -9.42
N ILE A 98 9.21 15.88 -10.12
CA ILE A 98 8.51 14.60 -10.22
C ILE A 98 9.39 13.56 -10.91
N GLU A 99 9.98 13.91 -12.06
CA GLU A 99 10.88 13.02 -12.79
C GLU A 99 12.09 12.60 -11.95
N LYS A 100 12.68 13.55 -11.22
CA LYS A 100 13.79 13.27 -10.30
C LYS A 100 13.38 12.33 -9.16
N ASN A 101 12.20 12.55 -8.58
CA ASN A 101 11.68 11.70 -7.52
C ASN A 101 11.40 10.27 -8.03
N HIS A 102 10.78 10.15 -9.21
CA HIS A 102 10.53 8.89 -9.88
C HIS A 102 11.82 8.11 -10.15
N ALA A 103 12.83 8.77 -10.73
CA ALA A 103 14.15 8.17 -10.97
C ALA A 103 14.82 7.69 -9.67
N GLN A 104 14.64 8.43 -8.56
CA GLN A 104 15.17 8.03 -7.26
C GLN A 104 14.47 6.77 -6.72
N ILE A 105 13.16 6.65 -6.88
CA ILE A 105 12.38 5.46 -6.48
C ILE A 105 12.82 4.23 -7.28
N GLU A 106 12.98 4.37 -8.60
CA GLU A 106 13.45 3.29 -9.48
C GLU A 106 14.85 2.82 -9.10
N LYS A 107 15.78 3.78 -8.93
CA LYS A 107 17.16 3.48 -8.53
C LYS A 107 17.21 2.76 -7.19
N MET A 108 16.53 3.27 -6.18
CA MET A 108 16.48 2.65 -4.85
C MET A 108 15.85 1.25 -4.89
N THR A 109 14.86 1.02 -5.76
CA THR A 109 14.26 -0.32 -5.96
C THR A 109 15.26 -1.28 -6.62
N TYR A 110 16.01 -0.81 -7.64
CA TYR A 110 17.07 -1.60 -8.27
C TYR A 110 18.18 -1.95 -7.28
N ASP A 111 18.68 -0.95 -6.54
CA ASP A 111 19.78 -1.11 -5.58
C ASP A 111 19.41 -2.14 -4.51
N PHE A 112 18.18 -2.09 -3.98
CA PHE A 112 17.67 -3.07 -3.02
C PHE A 112 17.69 -4.50 -3.57
N PHE A 113 17.10 -4.75 -4.74
CA PHE A 113 17.08 -6.09 -5.31
C PHE A 113 18.46 -6.59 -5.72
N ASN A 114 19.34 -5.67 -6.14
CA ASN A 114 20.74 -6.01 -6.45
C ASN A 114 21.50 -6.41 -5.17
N GLU A 115 21.25 -5.74 -4.05
CA GLU A 115 21.83 -6.09 -2.75
C GLU A 115 21.30 -7.44 -2.25
N VAL A 116 19.98 -7.69 -2.35
CA VAL A 116 19.39 -9.01 -2.04
C VAL A 116 20.02 -10.11 -2.90
N ALA A 117 20.24 -9.86 -4.19
CA ALA A 117 20.86 -10.83 -5.10
C ALA A 117 22.29 -11.23 -4.69
N MET A 118 23.02 -10.39 -3.93
CA MET A 118 24.34 -10.73 -3.41
C MET A 118 24.29 -11.89 -2.41
N TYR A 119 23.17 -12.06 -1.71
CA TYR A 119 22.95 -13.11 -0.70
C TYR A 119 22.30 -14.38 -1.28
N CYS A 120 21.86 -14.35 -2.54
CA CYS A 120 21.19 -15.46 -3.21
C CYS A 120 22.16 -16.38 -3.98
N THR A 121 21.84 -17.68 -4.05
CA THR A 121 22.48 -18.64 -4.98
C THR A 121 22.12 -18.35 -6.44
N LYS A 122 22.72 -19.08 -7.39
CA LYS A 122 22.41 -18.89 -8.83
C LYS A 122 20.95 -19.21 -9.14
N GLU A 123 20.41 -20.24 -8.51
CA GLU A 123 19.03 -20.69 -8.66
C GLU A 123 18.07 -19.65 -8.08
N GLN A 124 18.33 -19.17 -6.85
CA GLN A 124 17.53 -18.13 -6.20
C GLN A 124 17.56 -16.78 -6.93
N ARG A 125 18.67 -16.44 -7.60
CA ARG A 125 18.75 -15.24 -8.45
C ARG A 125 17.86 -15.34 -9.69
N ALA A 126 17.68 -16.54 -10.24
CA ALA A 126 16.76 -16.74 -11.36
C ALA A 126 15.32 -16.55 -10.90
N GLU A 127 14.96 -17.13 -9.75
CA GLU A 127 13.65 -16.97 -9.13
C GLU A 127 13.36 -15.50 -8.78
N LEU A 128 14.32 -14.79 -8.17
CA LEU A 128 14.19 -13.36 -7.89
C LEU A 128 13.87 -12.53 -9.14
N LYS A 129 14.52 -12.82 -10.27
CA LYS A 129 14.26 -12.11 -11.53
C LYS A 129 12.86 -12.39 -12.06
N GLU A 130 12.40 -13.63 -11.99
CA GLU A 130 11.05 -14.01 -12.39
C GLU A 130 9.99 -13.33 -11.50
N THR A 131 10.19 -13.32 -10.18
CA THR A 131 9.29 -12.64 -9.25
C THR A 131 9.20 -11.14 -9.54
N ILE A 132 10.35 -10.49 -9.77
CA ILE A 132 10.40 -9.07 -10.15
C ILE A 132 9.67 -8.84 -11.48
N TYR A 133 9.94 -9.67 -12.48
CA TYR A 133 9.29 -9.59 -13.80
C TYR A 133 7.76 -9.70 -13.67
N HIS A 134 7.27 -10.70 -12.95
CA HIS A 134 5.84 -10.87 -12.69
C HIS A 134 5.23 -9.69 -11.93
N ALA A 135 5.91 -9.15 -10.92
CA ALA A 135 5.43 -7.99 -10.17
C ALA A 135 5.29 -6.74 -11.07
N PHE A 136 6.26 -6.48 -11.96
CA PHE A 136 6.16 -5.38 -12.94
C PHE A 136 5.01 -5.58 -13.93
N HIS A 137 4.74 -6.83 -14.33
CA HIS A 137 3.64 -7.16 -15.22
C HIS A 137 2.26 -7.07 -14.55
N GLN A 138 2.16 -7.32 -13.25
CA GLN A 138 0.92 -7.14 -12.49
C GLN A 138 0.64 -5.66 -12.15
N MET A 139 1.68 -4.85 -11.90
CA MET A 139 1.53 -3.40 -11.68
C MET A 139 1.00 -2.68 -12.92
N ARG A 140 1.33 -3.18 -14.12
CA ARG A 140 0.61 -2.84 -15.35
C ARG A 140 -0.73 -3.57 -15.35
N GLY A 141 -1.71 -3.05 -14.59
CA GLY A 141 -3.06 -3.61 -14.51
C GLY A 141 -3.65 -3.95 -15.88
N PRO A 142 -4.66 -4.85 -15.95
CA PRO A 142 -5.19 -5.34 -17.22
C PRO A 142 -5.59 -4.15 -18.09
N ARG A 143 -5.09 -4.12 -19.34
CA ARG A 143 -5.52 -3.15 -20.35
C ARG A 143 -7.05 -3.18 -20.39
N ARG A 144 -7.68 -2.15 -19.82
CA ARG A 144 -9.12 -1.90 -19.99
C ARG A 144 -9.33 -1.22 -21.33
#